data_AF-A0A3D5W9M3-F1
#
_entry.id   AF-A0A3D5W9M3-F1
#
_cell.length_a   1.000
_cell.length_b   1.000
_cell.length_c   1.000
_cell.angle_alpha   90.00
_cell.angle_beta   90.00
_cell.angle_gamma   90.00
#
_symmetry.space_group_name_H-M   'P 1'
#
loop_
_entity.id
_entity.type
_entity.pdbx_description
1 polymer ?
#
loop_
_entity_poly.entity_id
_entity_poly.type
_entity_poly.pdbx_seq_one_letter_code
_entity_poly.pdbx_strand_id
1 'polypeptide(L)'
;ERFDSRPLEDYTRWIHQILARRIDTCPERSRRYFRYLSTTDTLLHYRSMEGISQTLSQMAKRARYDSGMEKADAVLLRRYPKLEEGFELFFPELVRFASGERRLVTLRPQAEPAFASSGV
;
A
#
# COMPACT_ATOMS: atom_id res chain seq x y z
N GLU A 1 -3.71 -21.82 -3.53
CA GLU A 1 -4.33 -20.78 -2.70
C GLU A 1 -4.57 -19.53 -3.53
N ARG A 2 -5.70 -18.84 -3.33
CA ARG A 2 -6.06 -17.63 -4.08
C ARG A 2 -5.44 -16.36 -3.47
N PHE A 3 -5.27 -16.35 -2.15
CA PHE A 3 -4.65 -15.27 -1.40
C PHE A 3 -3.51 -15.80 -0.53
N ASP A 4 -2.71 -14.89 0.01
CA ASP A 4 -1.66 -15.20 0.97
C ASP A 4 -2.27 -15.68 2.30
N SER A 5 -1.72 -16.75 2.87
CA SER A 5 -2.18 -17.33 4.14
C SER A 5 -1.57 -16.67 5.37
N ARG A 6 -0.58 -15.79 5.19
CA ARG A 6 0.03 -15.04 6.30
C ARG A 6 -1.02 -14.15 6.97
N PRO A 7 -1.13 -14.16 8.32
CA PRO A 7 -1.96 -13.22 9.05
C PRO A 7 -1.61 -11.78 8.68
N LEU A 8 -2.63 -10.92 8.61
CA LEU A 8 -2.45 -9.52 8.22
C LEU A 8 -1.48 -8.80 9.17
N GLU A 9 -1.55 -9.10 10.47
CA GLU A 9 -0.67 -8.58 11.52
C GLU A 9 0.81 -8.94 11.28
N ASP A 10 1.08 -10.14 10.77
CA ASP A 10 2.45 -10.57 10.46
C ASP A 10 2.94 -9.90 9.17
N TYR A 11 2.04 -9.77 8.18
CA TYR A 11 2.34 -9.06 6.94
C TYR A 11 2.66 -7.57 7.19
N THR A 12 1.87 -6.87 8.00
CA THR A 12 2.13 -5.46 8.32
C THR A 12 3.44 -5.30 9.09
N ARG A 13 3.72 -6.16 10.08
CA ARG A 13 5.00 -6.18 10.80
C ARG A 13 6.18 -6.34 9.86
N TRP A 14 6.07 -7.25 8.89
CA TRP A 14 7.09 -7.47 7.87
C TRP A 14 7.31 -6.22 6.98
N ILE A 15 6.24 -5.51 6.59
CA ILE A 15 6.35 -4.24 5.86
C ILE A 15 7.11 -3.19 6.68
N HIS A 16 6.81 -3.06 7.98
CA HIS A 16 7.55 -2.13 8.85
C HIS A 16 9.04 -2.44 8.89
N GLN A 17 9.41 -3.73 8.98
CA GLN A 17 10.81 -4.15 8.99
C GLN A 17 11.53 -3.83 7.67
N ILE A 18 10.86 -4.00 6.53
CA ILE A 18 11.44 -3.65 5.22
C ILE A 18 11.70 -2.16 5.13
N LEU A 19 10.72 -1.33 5.49
CA LEU A 19 10.82 0.11 5.39
C LEU A 19 11.86 0.66 6.37
N ALA A 20 11.91 0.14 7.60
CA ALA A 20 12.85 0.57 8.63
C ALA A 20 14.32 0.46 8.18
N ARG A 21 14.67 -0.57 7.38
CA ARG A 21 16.04 -0.78 6.90
C ARG A 21 16.59 0.34 6.01
N ARG A 22 15.72 1.15 5.41
CA ARG A 22 16.11 2.25 4.49
C ARG A 22 15.48 3.59 4.85
N ILE A 23 14.75 3.69 5.96
CA ILE A 23 14.01 4.91 6.25
C ILE A 23 14.94 6.09 6.52
N ASP A 24 16.14 5.86 7.07
CA ASP A 24 17.11 6.90 7.38
C ASP A 24 17.63 7.61 6.11
N THR A 25 17.66 6.92 4.97
CA THR A 25 18.07 7.51 3.68
C THR A 25 16.94 8.28 2.99
N CYS A 26 15.72 8.20 3.51
CA CYS A 26 14.57 8.90 2.94
C CYS A 26 14.50 10.36 3.41
N PRO A 27 13.82 11.25 2.65
CA PRO A 27 13.58 12.63 3.07
C PRO A 27 12.85 12.71 4.42
N GLU A 28 13.07 13.81 5.15
CA GLU A 28 12.51 14.01 6.50
C GLU A 28 10.98 13.82 6.55
N ARG A 29 10.26 14.29 5.54
CA ARG A 29 8.81 14.11 5.45
C ARG A 29 8.39 12.63 5.44
N SER A 30 9.15 11.79 4.73
CA SER A 30 8.91 10.35 4.67
C SER A 30 9.25 9.68 6.00
N ARG A 31 10.34 10.08 6.68
CA ARG A 31 10.69 9.60 8.02
C ARG A 31 9.60 9.90 9.05
N ARG A 32 9.10 11.14 9.03
CA ARG A 32 7.98 11.56 9.90
C ARG A 32 6.72 10.75 9.64
N TYR A 33 6.39 10.52 8.38
CA TYR A 33 5.24 9.69 8.02
C TYR A 33 5.43 8.23 8.44
N PHE A 34 6.63 7.66 8.26
CA PHE A 34 6.93 6.31 8.71
C PHE A 34 6.79 6.17 10.22
N ARG A 35 7.26 7.15 11.00
CA ARG A 35 7.03 7.15 12.46
C ARG A 35 5.55 7.03 12.78
N TYR A 36 4.72 7.92 12.21
CA TYR A 36 3.27 7.86 12.35
C TYR A 36 2.71 6.48 11.96
N LEU A 37 3.08 5.98 10.77
CA LEU A 37 2.65 4.69 10.24
C LEU A 37 3.05 3.52 11.13
N SER A 38 4.20 3.57 11.78
CA SER A 38 4.71 2.51 12.68
C SER A 38 4.13 2.58 14.10
N THR A 39 3.68 3.75 14.53
CA THR A 39 3.09 3.96 15.86
C THR A 39 1.56 3.88 15.87
N THR A 40 0.95 3.94 14.69
CA THR A 40 -0.48 3.79 14.50
C THR A 40 -0.62 2.56 13.62
N ASP A 41 -1.44 1.57 13.99
CA ASP A 41 -1.65 0.37 13.18
C ASP A 41 -2.44 0.68 11.88
N THR A 42 -2.16 1.79 11.21
CA THR A 42 -2.87 2.31 10.04
C THR A 42 -3.03 1.24 8.95
N LEU A 43 -1.98 0.45 8.69
CA LEU A 43 -2.08 -0.65 7.71
C LEU A 43 -3.07 -1.73 8.13
N LEU A 44 -3.16 -2.03 9.43
CA LEU A 44 -4.10 -3.00 9.98
C LEU A 44 -5.53 -2.44 10.01
N HIS A 45 -5.68 -1.15 10.32
CA HIS A 45 -6.98 -0.47 10.39
C HIS A 45 -7.75 -0.50 9.05
N TYR A 46 -7.06 -0.60 7.91
CA TYR A 46 -7.72 -0.75 6.62
C TYR A 46 -8.55 -2.05 6.47
N ARG A 47 -8.41 -3.03 7.39
CA ARG A 47 -9.22 -4.25 7.37
C ARG A 47 -10.70 -4.02 7.69
N SER A 48 -11.03 -2.91 8.36
CA SER A 48 -12.39 -2.63 8.81
C SER A 48 -12.92 -1.33 8.20
N MET A 49 -14.25 -1.26 8.02
CA MET A 49 -14.91 -0.06 7.52
C MET A 49 -14.65 1.15 8.43
N GLU A 50 -14.67 0.94 9.75
CA GLU A 50 -14.36 1.96 10.74
C GLU A 50 -12.93 2.51 10.56
N GLY A 51 -11.94 1.63 10.41
CA GLY A 51 -10.55 2.05 10.25
C GLY A 51 -10.28 2.73 8.91
N ILE A 52 -10.96 2.29 7.83
CA ILE A 52 -10.97 3.01 6.56
C ILE A 52 -11.57 4.42 6.74
N SER A 53 -12.75 4.53 7.36
CA SER A 53 -13.45 5.80 7.58
C SER A 53 -12.62 6.78 8.42
N GLN A 54 -12.01 6.29 9.51
CA GLN A 54 -11.13 7.08 10.36
C GLN A 54 -9.93 7.60 9.56
N THR A 55 -9.28 6.73 8.79
CA THR A 55 -8.10 7.11 8.01
C THR A 55 -8.43 8.15 6.95
N LEU A 56 -9.55 7.97 6.23
CA LEU A 56 -10.01 8.90 5.20
C LEU A 56 -10.48 10.23 5.80
N SER A 57 -11.09 10.23 6.99
CA SER A 57 -11.41 11.45 7.74
C SER A 57 -10.15 12.24 8.12
N GLN A 58 -9.08 11.56 8.53
CA GLN A 58 -7.79 12.21 8.82
C GLN A 58 -7.08 12.69 7.54
N MET A 59 -7.34 12.08 6.39
CA MET A 59 -6.91 12.59 5.09
C MET A 59 -7.72 13.82 4.67
N ALA A 60 -9.04 13.83 4.90
CA ALA A 60 -9.92 14.97 4.61
C ALA A 60 -9.42 16.25 5.31
N LYS A 61 -9.06 16.16 6.59
CA LYS A 61 -8.50 17.28 7.38
C LYS A 61 -7.21 17.88 6.80
N ARG A 62 -6.47 17.12 5.97
CA ARG A 62 -5.22 17.55 5.34
C ARG A 62 -5.42 18.01 3.90
N ALA A 63 -6.60 17.80 3.31
CA ALA A 63 -6.90 18.24 1.96
C ALA A 63 -7.04 19.77 1.92
N ARG A 64 -6.60 20.39 0.83
CA ARG A 64 -6.70 21.85 0.62
C ARG A 64 -8.11 22.30 0.21
N TYR A 65 -8.99 21.35 -0.07
CA TYR A 65 -10.36 21.54 -0.55
C TYR A 65 -11.29 20.52 0.12
N ASP A 66 -12.60 20.74 0.00
CA ASP A 66 -13.60 19.79 0.48
C ASP A 66 -13.55 18.50 -0.35
N SER A 67 -12.87 17.48 0.18
CA SER A 67 -12.66 16.21 -0.52
C SER A 67 -13.80 15.22 -0.34
N GLY A 68 -14.69 15.43 0.64
CA GLY A 68 -15.77 14.50 1.00
C GLY A 68 -15.28 13.14 1.54
N MET A 69 -13.99 13.00 1.86
CA MET A 69 -13.39 11.73 2.29
C MET A 69 -13.91 11.26 3.65
N GLU A 70 -14.40 12.18 4.49
CA GLU A 70 -15.06 11.88 5.76
C GLU A 70 -16.42 11.16 5.59
N LYS A 71 -16.98 11.12 4.37
CA LYS A 71 -18.22 10.41 4.02
C LYS A 71 -17.98 9.07 3.33
N ALA A 72 -16.74 8.58 3.38
CA ALA A 72 -16.32 7.42 2.60
C ALA A 72 -17.02 6.12 3.03
N ASP A 73 -17.38 5.98 4.30
CA ASP A 73 -18.10 4.83 4.83
C ASP A 73 -19.43 4.57 4.09
N ALA A 74 -20.27 5.59 3.94
CA ALA A 74 -21.56 5.50 3.26
C ALA A 74 -21.38 5.13 1.79
N VAL A 75 -20.38 5.72 1.13
CA VAL A 75 -20.07 5.43 -0.28
C VAL A 75 -19.56 4.00 -0.44
N LEU A 76 -18.64 3.58 0.41
CA LEU A 76 -18.04 2.24 0.37
C LEU A 76 -19.07 1.18 0.66
N LEU A 77 -19.88 1.32 1.72
CA LEU A 77 -20.96 0.38 2.03
C LEU A 77 -21.94 0.21 0.88
N ARG A 78 -22.34 1.33 0.25
CA ARG A 78 -23.26 1.29 -0.90
C ARG A 78 -22.64 0.63 -2.13
N ARG A 79 -21.33 0.76 -2.33
CA ARG A 79 -20.63 0.29 -3.54
C ARG A 79 -19.88 -1.02 -3.35
N TYR A 80 -19.76 -1.52 -2.13
CA TYR A 80 -18.96 -2.69 -1.79
C TYR A 80 -19.28 -3.90 -2.67
N PRO A 81 -20.56 -4.27 -2.92
CA PRO A 81 -20.87 -5.42 -3.77
C PRO A 81 -20.33 -5.29 -5.20
N LYS A 82 -20.38 -4.10 -5.79
CA LYS A 82 -19.87 -3.86 -7.15
C LYS A 82 -18.34 -3.80 -7.19
N LEU A 83 -17.71 -3.28 -6.13
CA LEU A 83 -16.25 -3.27 -6.00
C LEU A 83 -15.72 -4.69 -5.84
N GLU A 84 -16.39 -5.49 -5.02
CA GLU A 84 -16.08 -6.91 -4.82
C GLU A 84 -16.23 -7.68 -6.13
N GLU A 85 -17.36 -7.56 -6.84
CA GLU A 85 -17.55 -8.19 -8.15
C GLU A 85 -16.43 -7.82 -9.14
N GLY A 86 -16.09 -6.53 -9.24
CA GLY A 86 -15.01 -6.08 -10.11
C GLY A 86 -13.64 -6.62 -9.69
N PHE A 87 -13.37 -6.71 -8.39
CA PHE A 87 -12.14 -7.30 -7.86
C PHE A 87 -12.06 -8.80 -8.15
N GLU A 88 -13.15 -9.54 -7.91
CA GLU A 88 -13.25 -10.97 -8.17
C GLU A 88 -13.00 -11.30 -9.65
N LEU A 89 -13.51 -10.46 -10.56
CA LEU A 89 -13.29 -10.60 -11.99
C LEU A 89 -11.84 -10.29 -12.40
N PHE A 90 -11.27 -9.19 -11.89
CA PHE A 90 -9.97 -8.69 -12.34
C PHE A 90 -8.77 -9.36 -11.66
N PHE A 91 -8.89 -9.75 -10.39
CA PHE A 91 -7.76 -10.22 -9.58
C PHE A 91 -7.02 -11.44 -10.18
N PRO A 92 -7.69 -12.47 -10.73
CA PRO A 92 -7.01 -13.59 -11.39
C PRO A 92 -6.15 -13.14 -12.58
N GLU A 93 -6.61 -12.15 -13.34
CA GLU A 93 -5.85 -11.60 -14.46
C GLU A 93 -4.58 -10.90 -13.99
N LEU A 94 -4.69 -10.11 -12.92
CA LEU A 94 -3.56 -9.44 -12.29
C LEU A 94 -2.52 -10.45 -11.77
N VAL A 95 -2.95 -11.52 -11.11
CA VAL A 95 -2.05 -12.59 -10.62
C VAL A 95 -1.30 -13.24 -11.78
N ARG A 96 -2.00 -13.56 -12.87
CA ARG A 96 -1.39 -14.16 -14.07
C ARG A 96 -0.37 -13.22 -14.70
N PHE A 97 -0.69 -11.93 -14.84
CA PHE A 97 0.21 -10.92 -15.37
C PHE A 97 1.46 -10.77 -14.49
N ALA A 98 1.31 -10.53 -13.19
CA ALA A 98 2.42 -10.33 -12.27
C ALA A 98 3.33 -11.57 -12.16
N SER A 99 2.76 -12.78 -12.24
CA SER A 99 3.53 -14.03 -12.27
C SER A 99 4.33 -14.18 -13.57
N GLY A 100 3.81 -13.69 -14.69
CA GLY A 100 4.53 -13.56 -15.96
C GLY A 100 5.74 -12.63 -15.83
N GLU A 101 5.52 -11.41 -15.34
CA GLU A 101 6.58 -10.41 -15.17
C GLU A 101 7.67 -10.87 -14.20
N ARG A 102 7.31 -11.50 -13.07
CA ARG A 102 8.28 -12.05 -12.12
C ARG A 102 9.19 -13.09 -12.79
N ARG A 103 8.64 -13.94 -13.68
CA ARG A 103 9.45 -14.90 -14.44
C ARG A 103 10.42 -14.20 -15.39
N LEU A 104 9.98 -13.12 -16.06
CA LEU A 104 10.85 -12.34 -16.95
C LEU A 104 12.00 -11.65 -16.21
N VAL A 105 11.74 -11.10 -15.01
CA VAL A 105 12.78 -10.47 -14.18
C VAL A 105 13.81 -11.49 -13.69
N THR A 106 13.38 -12.69 -13.28
CA THR A 106 14.32 -13.76 -12.86
C THR A 106 15.18 -14.28 -14.01
N LEU A 107 14.76 -14.12 -15.27
CA LEU A 107 15.50 -14.54 -16.45
C LEU A 107 16.45 -13.45 -17.01
N ARG A 108 16.41 -12.21 -16.52
CA ARG A 108 17.42 -11.20 -16.85
C ARG A 108 18.62 -11.35 -15.90
N PRO A 109 19.86 -11.51 -16.41
CA PRO A 109 21.03 -11.32 -15.58
C PRO A 109 21.02 -9.87 -15.09
N GLN A 110 21.32 -9.68 -13.80
CA GLN A 110 21.37 -8.36 -13.16
C GLN A 110 22.42 -7.50 -13.87
N ALA A 111 22.01 -6.66 -14.81
CA ALA A 111 22.83 -5.56 -15.27
C ALA A 111 22.78 -4.51 -14.16
N GLU A 112 23.88 -4.36 -13.42
CA GLU A 112 24.03 -3.28 -12.44
C GLU A 112 23.74 -1.93 -13.11
N PRO A 113 22.92 -1.05 -12.51
CA PRO A 113 22.88 0.32 -12.97
C PRO A 113 24.20 0.98 -12.58
N ALA A 114 25.05 1.20 -13.58
CA ALA A 114 26.17 2.14 -13.48
C ALA A 114 25.60 3.52 -13.15
N PHE A 115 25.61 3.90 -11.87
CA PHE A 115 25.50 5.30 -11.49
C PHE A 115 26.81 5.97 -11.92
N ALA A 116 26.82 6.43 -13.16
CA ALA A 116 27.90 7.25 -13.68
C ALA A 116 28.05 8.48 -12.80
N SER A 117 29.23 8.61 -12.20
CA SER A 117 29.71 9.85 -11.64
C SER A 117 29.68 10.94 -12.72
N SER A 118 28.90 11.98 -12.49
CA SER A 118 29.03 13.28 -13.15
C SER A 118 28.61 14.27 -12.05
N GLY A 119 29.50 14.99 -11.38
CA GLY A 119 30.68 15.64 -11.91
C GLY A 119 30.26 16.93 -12.59
N VAL A 120 29.78 17.91 -11.81
CA VAL A 120 30.01 19.36 -11.92
C VAL A 120 29.85 19.95 -10.52
#